data_AF-A0A7S0B860-F1
#
_entry.id   AF-A0A7S0B860-F1
#
_cell.length_a   1.000
_cell.length_b   1.000
_cell.length_c   1.000
_cell.angle_alpha   90.00
_cell.angle_beta   90.00
_cell.angle_gamma   90.00
#
_symmetry.space_group_name_H-M   'P 1'
#
loop_
_entity.id
_entity.type
_entity.pdbx_description
1 polymer ?
#
loop_
_entity_poly.entity_id
_entity_poly.type
_entity_poly.pdbx_seq_one_letter_code
_entity_poly.pdbx_strand_id
1 'polypeptide(L)'
;MAQAILAKARLRCKWCVFQLTLALLVIAMLSRETAQQLEEDLLQAFNARDFQLQLLVLRQTRYPNANALAAAIRETAMVAQMDVLVRYNFMPNALGVAEMAQSLASHYVRHEGLGIADAFTKAKALCVGMTSGHQQGWSWPGLWAATDDAASTNVPGTDCDDLAFFSDADTDLFTD
;
A
#
# COMPACT_ATOMS: atom_id res chain seq x y z
N MET A 1 0.39 45.73 2.33
CA MET A 1 0.94 44.44 1.83
C MET A 1 0.71 43.25 2.76
N ALA A 2 0.58 43.41 4.08
CA ALA A 2 0.38 42.29 5.02
C ALA A 2 -0.96 41.52 4.87
N GLN A 3 -2.04 42.17 4.42
CA GLN A 3 -3.35 41.51 4.28
C GLN A 3 -3.43 40.50 3.11
N ALA A 4 -2.58 40.62 2.09
CA ALA A 4 -2.58 39.71 0.93
C ALA A 4 -1.95 38.34 1.24
N ILE A 5 -1.01 38.28 2.20
CA ILE A 5 -0.32 37.04 2.60
C ILE A 5 -1.24 36.18 3.46
N LEU A 6 -2.05 36.80 4.32
CA LEU A 6 -2.98 36.09 5.22
C LEU A 6 -4.16 35.43 4.47
N ALA A 7 -4.58 35.99 3.33
CA ALA A 7 -5.61 35.40 2.48
C ALA A 7 -5.11 34.15 1.73
N LYS A 8 -3.86 34.16 1.24
CA LYS A 8 -3.25 33.00 0.56
C LYS A 8 -3.05 31.80 1.50
N ALA A 9 -2.70 32.03 2.76
CA ALA A 9 -2.56 30.96 3.75
C ALA A 9 -3.88 30.25 4.07
N ARG A 10 -5.00 31.01 4.15
CA ARG A 10 -6.33 30.44 4.43
C ARG A 10 -6.91 29.61 3.26
N LEU A 11 -6.53 29.93 2.03
CA LEU A 11 -6.93 29.15 0.85
C LEU A 11 -6.20 27.81 0.77
N ARG A 12 -4.93 27.74 1.18
CA ARG A 12 -4.16 26.48 1.22
C ARG A 12 -4.73 25.48 2.24
N CYS A 13 -5.12 25.91 3.44
CA CYS A 13 -5.75 25.01 4.42
C CYS A 13 -7.10 24.45 3.94
N LYS A 14 -7.94 25.27 3.27
CA LYS A 14 -9.23 24.79 2.78
C LYS A 14 -9.09 23.81 1.62
N TRP A 15 -8.10 24.00 0.75
CA TRP A 15 -7.80 23.05 -0.33
C TRP A 15 -7.24 21.73 0.19
N CYS A 16 -6.38 21.73 1.22
CA CYS A 16 -5.92 20.49 1.86
C CYS A 16 -7.07 19.73 2.53
N VAL A 17 -7.96 20.41 3.25
CA VAL A 17 -9.12 19.76 3.90
C VAL A 17 -10.15 19.25 2.88
N PHE A 18 -10.32 19.95 1.76
CA PHE A 18 -11.23 19.52 0.68
C PHE A 18 -10.65 18.34 -0.11
N GLN A 19 -9.34 18.31 -0.36
CA GLN A 19 -8.65 17.14 -0.90
C GLN A 19 -8.73 15.94 0.05
N LEU A 20 -8.55 16.15 1.36
CA LEU A 20 -8.69 15.08 2.36
C LEU A 20 -10.12 14.52 2.43
N THR A 21 -11.13 15.39 2.36
CA THR A 21 -12.53 14.97 2.41
C THR A 21 -13.03 14.37 1.09
N LEU A 22 -12.54 14.80 -0.06
CA LEU A 22 -12.87 14.19 -1.36
C LEU A 22 -12.16 12.83 -1.52
N ALA A 23 -10.91 12.71 -1.07
CA ALA A 23 -10.19 11.43 -1.03
C ALA A 23 -10.85 10.42 -0.08
N LEU A 24 -11.54 10.89 0.98
CA LEU A 24 -12.37 10.05 1.85
C LEU A 24 -13.73 9.68 1.22
N LEU A 25 -14.26 10.46 0.27
CA LEU A 25 -15.60 10.28 -0.30
C LEU A 25 -15.63 9.42 -1.57
N VAL A 26 -14.50 9.27 -2.27
CA VAL A 26 -14.34 8.36 -3.42
C VAL A 26 -13.60 7.09 -3.01
N ILE A 27 -13.65 6.70 -1.73
CA ILE A 27 -13.39 5.31 -1.37
C ILE A 27 -14.61 4.55 -1.85
N ALA A 28 -14.53 3.98 -3.06
CA ALA A 28 -15.52 3.07 -3.59
C ALA A 28 -15.85 2.07 -2.46
N MET A 29 -17.07 2.16 -1.93
CA MET A 29 -17.48 1.28 -0.85
C MET A 29 -17.53 -0.13 -1.43
N LEU A 30 -16.48 -0.92 -1.21
CA LEU A 30 -16.55 -2.34 -1.49
C LEU A 30 -17.67 -2.92 -0.63
N SER A 31 -18.60 -3.62 -1.29
CA SER A 31 -19.54 -4.46 -0.56
C SER A 31 -18.76 -5.53 0.20
N ARG A 32 -19.35 -6.05 1.28
CA ARG A 32 -18.74 -7.13 2.05
C ARG A 32 -18.41 -8.34 1.19
N GLU A 33 -19.32 -8.70 0.28
CA GLU A 33 -19.17 -9.82 -0.64
C GLU A 33 -18.02 -9.60 -1.62
N THR A 34 -17.92 -8.40 -2.21
CA THR A 34 -16.83 -8.07 -3.13
C THR A 34 -15.49 -8.00 -2.41
N ALA A 35 -15.45 -7.50 -1.17
CA ALA A 35 -14.21 -7.46 -0.38
C ALA A 35 -13.72 -8.86 -0.05
N GLN A 36 -14.62 -9.78 0.35
CA GLN A 36 -14.26 -11.17 0.63
C GLN A 36 -13.77 -11.89 -0.63
N GLN A 37 -14.43 -11.72 -1.77
CA GLN A 37 -13.97 -12.28 -3.05
C GLN A 37 -12.61 -11.73 -3.46
N LEU A 38 -12.39 -10.42 -3.27
CA LEU A 38 -11.10 -9.79 -3.55
C LEU A 38 -9.98 -10.38 -2.68
N GLU A 39 -10.25 -10.61 -1.39
CA GLU A 39 -9.29 -11.26 -0.49
C GLU A 39 -8.95 -12.67 -0.94
N GLU A 40 -9.96 -13.47 -1.29
CA GLU A 40 -9.77 -14.84 -1.78
C GLU A 40 -8.98 -14.87 -3.10
N ASP A 41 -9.32 -14.00 -4.05
CA ASP A 41 -8.62 -13.88 -5.33
C ASP A 41 -7.16 -13.46 -5.13
N LEU A 42 -6.87 -12.51 -4.24
CA LEU A 42 -5.50 -12.11 -3.90
C LEU A 42 -4.72 -13.27 -3.28
N LEU A 43 -5.31 -13.97 -2.31
CA LEU A 43 -4.69 -15.13 -1.69
C LEU A 43 -4.42 -16.24 -2.72
N GLN A 44 -5.36 -16.48 -3.63
CA GLN A 44 -5.20 -17.45 -4.70
C GLN A 44 -4.10 -17.05 -5.68
N ALA A 45 -4.04 -15.78 -6.09
CA ALA A 45 -2.98 -15.26 -6.96
C ALA A 45 -1.60 -15.42 -6.32
N PHE A 46 -1.47 -15.11 -5.03
CA PHE A 46 -0.22 -15.32 -4.30
C PHE A 46 0.07 -16.80 -4.00
N ASN A 47 -0.93 -17.66 -3.92
CA ASN A 47 -0.72 -19.11 -3.78
C ASN A 47 -0.55 -19.81 -5.14
N ALA A 48 -0.63 -19.08 -6.25
CA ALA A 48 -0.44 -19.65 -7.57
C ALA A 48 0.97 -20.24 -7.69
N ARG A 49 1.05 -21.41 -8.33
CA ARG A 49 2.31 -22.15 -8.49
C ARG A 49 3.39 -21.30 -9.15
N ASP A 50 3.05 -20.53 -10.17
CA ASP A 50 4.01 -19.73 -10.93
C ASP A 50 4.62 -18.63 -10.08
N PHE A 51 3.82 -17.95 -9.26
CA PHE A 51 4.31 -16.96 -8.31
C PHE A 51 5.24 -17.58 -7.26
N GLN A 52 4.84 -18.72 -6.68
CA GLN A 52 5.65 -19.43 -5.68
C GLN A 52 6.99 -19.92 -6.25
N LEU A 53 7.00 -20.39 -7.50
CA LEU A 53 8.23 -20.76 -8.20
C LEU A 53 9.12 -19.54 -8.44
N GLN A 54 8.56 -18.40 -8.86
CA GLN A 54 9.33 -17.16 -9.03
C GLN A 54 9.95 -16.70 -7.70
N LEU A 55 9.19 -16.72 -6.60
CA LEU A 55 9.73 -16.40 -5.27
C LEU A 55 10.89 -17.31 -4.87
N LEU A 56 10.79 -18.61 -5.18
CA LEU A 56 11.86 -19.57 -4.90
C LEU A 56 13.12 -19.28 -5.74
N VAL A 57 12.94 -18.90 -7.01
CA VAL A 57 14.05 -18.49 -7.90
C VAL A 57 14.71 -17.20 -7.40
N LEU A 58 13.93 -16.19 -7.01
CA LEU A 58 14.45 -14.96 -6.41
C LEU A 58 15.28 -15.29 -5.17
N ARG A 59 14.81 -16.19 -4.30
CA ARG A 59 15.56 -16.57 -3.10
C ARG A 59 16.91 -17.23 -3.40
N GLN A 60 17.00 -18.02 -4.46
CA GLN A 60 18.25 -18.66 -4.86
C GLN A 60 19.20 -17.70 -5.59
N THR A 61 18.68 -16.59 -6.10
CA THR A 61 19.45 -15.59 -6.83
C THR A 61 20.26 -14.74 -5.84
N ARG A 62 21.54 -14.53 -6.15
CA ARG A 62 22.43 -13.72 -5.31
C ARG A 62 22.24 -12.24 -5.64
N TYR A 63 21.61 -11.51 -4.74
CA TYR A 63 21.43 -10.06 -4.87
C TYR A 63 22.61 -9.27 -4.28
N PRO A 64 22.94 -8.10 -4.85
CA PRO A 64 23.99 -7.24 -4.32
C PRO A 64 23.62 -6.61 -2.98
N ASN A 65 22.34 -6.38 -2.71
CA ASN A 65 21.84 -5.82 -1.45
C ASN A 65 20.39 -6.29 -1.18
N ALA A 66 19.92 -6.08 0.05
CA ALA A 66 18.56 -6.46 0.47
C ALA A 66 17.47 -5.66 -0.25
N ASN A 67 17.76 -4.41 -0.63
CA ASN A 67 16.81 -3.53 -1.34
C ASN A 67 16.51 -4.04 -2.75
N ALA A 68 17.51 -4.59 -3.46
CA ALA A 68 17.35 -5.16 -4.78
C ALA A 68 16.50 -6.44 -4.74
N LEU A 69 16.69 -7.27 -3.71
CA LEU A 69 15.80 -8.41 -3.46
C LEU A 69 14.37 -7.91 -3.19
N ALA A 70 14.18 -6.94 -2.30
CA ALA A 70 12.85 -6.40 -2.01
C ALA A 70 12.17 -5.78 -3.25
N ALA A 71 12.91 -5.08 -4.10
CA ALA A 71 12.39 -4.55 -5.36
C ALA A 71 11.93 -5.68 -6.30
N ALA A 72 12.74 -6.72 -6.48
CA ALA A 72 12.39 -7.85 -7.35
C ALA A 72 11.18 -8.63 -6.83
N ILE A 73 11.05 -8.80 -5.51
CA ILE A 73 9.87 -9.43 -4.91
C ILE A 73 8.63 -8.54 -5.12
N ARG A 74 8.73 -7.22 -4.93
CA ARG A 74 7.62 -6.28 -5.18
C ARG A 74 7.15 -6.34 -6.63
N GLU A 75 8.07 -6.38 -7.58
CA GLU A 75 7.77 -6.50 -9.01
C GLU A 75 7.03 -7.82 -9.30
N THR A 76 7.51 -8.93 -8.73
CA THR A 76 6.86 -10.24 -8.85
C THR A 76 5.46 -10.25 -8.24
N ALA A 77 5.27 -9.60 -7.08
CA ALA A 77 3.98 -9.45 -6.43
C ALA A 77 3.02 -8.62 -7.29
N MET A 78 3.50 -7.54 -7.90
CA MET A 78 2.71 -6.71 -8.81
C MET A 78 2.20 -7.54 -10.00
N VAL A 79 3.08 -8.34 -10.63
CA VAL A 79 2.69 -9.24 -11.74
C VAL A 79 1.58 -10.21 -11.32
N ALA A 80 1.69 -10.82 -10.14
CA ALA A 80 0.65 -11.73 -9.64
C ALA A 80 -0.69 -11.02 -9.38
N GLN A 81 -0.66 -9.74 -9.02
CA GLN A 81 -1.85 -8.96 -8.70
C GLN A 81 -2.50 -8.28 -9.90
N MET A 82 -1.81 -8.14 -11.04
CA MET A 82 -2.35 -7.43 -12.21
C MET A 82 -3.73 -7.95 -12.62
N ASP A 83 -3.89 -9.28 -12.70
CA ASP A 83 -5.17 -9.89 -13.10
C ASP A 83 -6.29 -9.61 -12.09
N VAL A 84 -5.95 -9.55 -10.80
CA VAL A 84 -6.90 -9.21 -9.74
C VAL A 84 -7.30 -7.74 -9.84
N LEU A 85 -6.34 -6.82 -9.98
CA LEU A 85 -6.61 -5.39 -10.11
C LEU A 85 -7.59 -5.11 -11.26
N VAL A 86 -7.33 -5.67 -12.44
CA VAL A 86 -8.21 -5.51 -13.61
C VAL A 86 -9.61 -6.06 -13.35
N ARG A 87 -9.73 -7.20 -12.68
CA ARG A 87 -11.03 -7.83 -12.37
C ARG A 87 -11.93 -6.93 -11.50
N TYR A 88 -11.35 -6.19 -10.57
CA TYR A 88 -12.07 -5.30 -9.65
C TYR A 88 -12.09 -3.83 -10.10
N ASN A 89 -11.69 -3.55 -11.35
CA ASN A 89 -11.62 -2.21 -11.95
C ASN A 89 -10.63 -1.25 -11.27
N PHE A 90 -9.59 -1.79 -10.63
CA PHE A 90 -8.43 -1.01 -10.22
C PHE A 90 -7.45 -0.87 -11.38
N MET A 91 -6.63 0.17 -11.34
CA MET A 91 -5.56 0.31 -12.33
C MET A 91 -4.50 -0.79 -12.15
N PRO A 92 -3.98 -1.40 -13.23
CA PRO A 92 -2.96 -2.45 -13.16
C PRO A 92 -1.57 -1.86 -12.93
N ASN A 93 -1.41 -1.06 -11.87
CA ASN A 93 -0.16 -0.39 -11.51
C ASN A 93 -0.08 -0.20 -9.98
N ALA A 94 1.04 0.35 -9.50
CA ALA A 94 1.28 0.59 -8.07
C ALA A 94 0.20 1.47 -7.42
N LEU A 95 -0.34 2.44 -8.16
CA LEU A 95 -1.42 3.30 -7.67
C LEU A 95 -2.72 2.52 -7.45
N GLY A 96 -3.08 1.61 -8.37
CA GLY A 96 -4.23 0.74 -8.18
C GLY A 96 -4.08 -0.22 -7.00
N VAL A 97 -2.87 -0.70 -6.69
CA VAL A 97 -2.60 -1.47 -5.47
C VAL A 97 -2.83 -0.62 -4.21
N ALA A 98 -2.41 0.65 -4.23
CA ALA A 98 -2.64 1.57 -3.11
C ALA A 98 -4.14 1.84 -2.91
N GLU A 99 -4.90 2.08 -3.99
CA GLU A 99 -6.36 2.25 -3.95
C GLU A 99 -7.08 0.99 -3.45
N MET A 100 -6.63 -0.18 -3.89
CA MET A 100 -7.13 -1.47 -3.45
C MET A 100 -6.89 -1.67 -1.94
N ALA A 101 -5.68 -1.38 -1.46
CA ALA A 101 -5.33 -1.45 -0.03
C ALA A 101 -6.17 -0.48 0.81
N GLN A 102 -6.38 0.75 0.33
CA GLN A 102 -7.21 1.74 1.01
C GLN A 102 -8.67 1.29 1.10
N SER A 103 -9.18 0.68 0.03
CA SER A 103 -10.56 0.19 -0.03
C SER A 103 -10.78 -0.99 0.91
N LEU A 104 -9.83 -1.93 0.97
CA LEU A 104 -9.82 -3.04 1.94
C LEU A 104 -9.70 -2.54 3.38
N ALA A 105 -8.82 -1.55 3.65
CA ALA A 105 -8.70 -0.96 4.98
C ALA A 105 -10.03 -0.32 5.43
N SER A 106 -10.72 0.40 4.53
CA SER A 106 -12.03 0.96 4.82
C SER A 106 -13.07 -0.13 5.15
N HIS A 107 -13.04 -1.24 4.42
CA HIS A 107 -13.89 -2.40 4.69
C HIS A 107 -13.61 -2.99 6.08
N TYR A 108 -12.35 -3.20 6.46
CA TYR A 108 -11.95 -3.71 7.77
C TYR A 108 -12.39 -2.82 8.93
N VAL A 109 -12.23 -1.51 8.80
CA VAL A 109 -12.69 -0.55 9.83
C VAL A 109 -14.20 -0.68 10.05
N ARG A 110 -14.98 -0.81 8.97
CA ARG A 110 -16.45 -0.82 9.04
C ARG A 110 -17.03 -2.16 9.47
N HIS A 111 -16.52 -3.26 8.93
CA HIS A 111 -17.14 -4.58 9.07
C HIS A 111 -16.49 -5.45 10.14
N GLU A 112 -15.20 -5.26 10.39
CA GLU A 112 -14.48 -5.99 11.45
C GLU A 112 -14.24 -5.14 12.70
N GLY A 113 -14.48 -3.82 12.64
CA GLY A 113 -14.29 -2.92 13.77
C GLY A 113 -12.82 -2.72 14.14
N LEU A 114 -11.90 -2.98 13.21
CA LEU A 114 -10.46 -2.76 13.40
C LEU A 114 -10.15 -1.26 13.53
N GLY A 115 -9.12 -0.93 14.31
CA GLY A 115 -8.55 0.40 14.32
C GLY A 115 -8.00 0.78 12.94
N ILE A 116 -8.00 2.07 12.59
CA ILE A 116 -7.56 2.55 11.26
C ILE A 116 -6.14 2.06 10.92
N ALA A 117 -5.21 2.13 11.89
CA ALA A 117 -3.83 1.68 11.70
C ALA A 117 -3.73 0.16 11.47
N ASP A 118 -4.46 -0.63 12.26
CA ASP A 118 -4.47 -2.10 12.15
C ASP A 118 -5.11 -2.55 10.83
N ALA A 119 -6.22 -1.91 10.45
CA ALA A 119 -6.91 -2.16 9.19
C ALA A 119 -6.01 -1.87 7.98
N PHE A 120 -5.28 -0.76 8.02
CA PHE A 120 -4.35 -0.40 6.94
C PHE A 120 -3.15 -1.35 6.89
N THR A 121 -2.61 -1.73 8.05
CA THR A 121 -1.53 -2.71 8.15
C THR A 121 -1.97 -4.07 7.60
N LYS A 122 -3.17 -4.54 7.97
CA LYS A 122 -3.77 -5.77 7.47
C LYS A 122 -3.98 -5.73 5.95
N ALA A 123 -4.54 -4.63 5.43
CA ALA A 123 -4.77 -4.47 4.00
C ALA A 123 -3.45 -4.41 3.20
N LYS A 124 -2.45 -3.65 3.68
CA LYS A 124 -1.10 -3.62 3.09
C LYS A 124 -0.48 -5.02 3.08
N ALA A 125 -0.54 -5.74 4.21
CA ALA A 125 -0.01 -7.08 4.35
C ALA A 125 -0.62 -8.06 3.35
N LEU A 126 -1.93 -7.97 3.13
CA LEU A 126 -2.63 -8.75 2.12
C LEU A 126 -2.20 -8.34 0.71
N CYS A 127 -2.13 -7.04 0.42
CA CYS A 127 -1.74 -6.50 -0.89
C CYS A 127 -0.26 -6.70 -1.23
N VAL A 128 0.55 -7.23 -0.32
CA VAL A 128 1.90 -7.69 -0.65
C VAL A 128 2.05 -9.19 -0.44
N GLY A 129 0.96 -9.93 -0.18
CA GLY A 129 1.02 -11.39 -0.04
C GLY A 129 1.75 -11.88 1.21
N MET A 130 1.87 -11.06 2.26
CA MET A 130 2.47 -11.50 3.54
C MET A 130 1.65 -12.61 4.20
N THR A 131 0.33 -12.57 4.05
CA THR A 131 -0.60 -13.58 4.59
C THR A 131 -0.33 -14.95 3.97
N SER A 132 -0.16 -15.02 2.65
CA SER A 132 0.23 -16.24 1.95
C SER A 132 1.65 -16.67 2.31
N GLY A 133 2.57 -15.72 2.46
CA GLY A 133 3.93 -15.99 2.93
C GLY A 133 3.95 -16.69 4.30
N HIS A 134 3.22 -16.16 5.29
CA HIS A 134 3.22 -16.70 6.65
C HIS A 134 2.71 -18.15 6.71
N GLN A 135 1.67 -18.47 5.94
CA GLN A 135 1.15 -19.84 5.82
C GLN A 135 2.17 -20.82 5.25
N GLN A 136 3.09 -20.35 4.42
CA GLN A 136 4.15 -21.14 3.80
C GLN A 136 5.50 -21.03 4.52
N GLY A 137 5.53 -20.43 5.72
CA GLY A 137 6.75 -20.25 6.51
C GLY A 137 7.70 -19.18 5.97
N TRP A 138 7.17 -18.23 5.20
CA TRP A 138 7.91 -17.12 4.61
C TRP A 138 7.64 -15.81 5.36
N SER A 139 8.71 -15.06 5.62
CA SER A 139 8.65 -13.68 6.08
C SER A 139 9.24 -12.78 5.02
N TRP A 140 8.60 -11.64 4.78
CA TRP A 140 9.16 -10.62 3.90
C TRP A 140 10.47 -10.10 4.49
N PRO A 141 11.52 -9.84 3.67
CA PRO A 141 12.72 -9.17 4.14
C PRO A 141 12.29 -7.90 4.86
N GLY A 142 12.85 -7.64 6.05
CA GLY A 142 12.39 -6.66 7.03
C GLY A 142 12.23 -5.23 6.51
N LEU A 143 11.25 -5.01 5.64
CA LEU A 143 10.80 -3.74 5.11
C LEU A 143 10.16 -2.87 6.21
N TRP A 144 10.02 -3.44 7.42
CA TRP A 144 9.35 -2.89 8.59
C TRP A 144 10.27 -2.88 9.82
N ALA A 145 11.55 -3.27 9.70
CA ALA A 145 12.51 -3.18 10.81
C ALA A 145 13.01 -1.73 11.05
N ALA A 146 12.49 -0.74 10.31
CA ALA A 146 12.57 0.67 10.66
C ALA A 146 11.14 1.10 10.99
N THR A 147 10.71 1.04 12.24
CA THR A 147 10.71 2.21 13.14
C THR A 147 10.83 1.89 14.64
N ASP A 148 11.02 0.63 15.04
CA ASP A 148 10.97 0.27 16.47
C ASP A 148 12.16 0.78 17.31
N ASP A 149 13.18 1.37 16.68
CA ASP A 149 14.30 2.07 17.35
C ASP A 149 14.18 3.60 17.36
N ALA A 150 13.04 4.18 16.99
CA ALA A 150 12.74 5.58 17.30
C ALA A 150 12.24 5.70 18.75
N ALA A 151 13.16 5.50 19.70
CA ALA A 151 12.95 5.84 21.10
C ALA A 151 12.44 7.29 21.22
N SER A 152 11.18 7.41 21.66
CA SER A 152 10.70 8.39 22.62
C SER A 152 11.22 9.83 22.44
N THR A 153 10.47 10.66 21.71
CA THR A 153 10.02 11.97 22.24
C THR A 153 8.65 12.33 21.69
N ASN A 154 7.74 12.67 22.60
CA ASN A 154 6.33 12.98 22.37
C ASN A 154 6.12 14.13 21.36
N VAL A 155 5.44 13.84 20.24
CA VAL A 155 4.52 14.80 19.59
C VAL A 155 3.38 14.01 18.92
N PRO A 156 2.09 14.25 19.25
CA PRO A 156 0.99 13.69 18.50
C PRO A 156 0.77 14.50 17.22
N GLY A 157 1.58 14.21 16.20
CA GLY A 157 1.39 14.65 14.82
C GLY A 157 0.73 13.53 14.03
N THR A 158 -0.41 13.82 13.41
CA THR A 158 -1.06 12.92 12.46
C THR A 158 -0.32 13.03 11.12
N ASP A 159 0.82 12.34 11.01
CA ASP A 159 1.61 12.32 9.78
C ASP A 159 1.02 11.30 8.81
N CYS A 160 0.35 11.83 7.79
CA CYS A 160 -0.14 11.10 6.62
C CYS A 160 0.97 10.86 5.57
N ASP A 161 2.25 11.00 5.94
CA ASP A 161 3.41 10.85 5.03
C ASP A 161 3.72 9.38 4.66
N ASP A 162 2.97 8.44 5.22
CA ASP A 162 3.16 7.00 5.00
C ASP A 162 2.62 6.48 3.64
N LEU A 163 2.18 7.40 2.77
CA LEU A 163 1.85 7.16 1.37
C LEU A 163 3.06 7.30 0.43
N ALA A 164 4.21 7.80 0.92
CA ALA A 164 5.45 7.82 0.15
C ALA A 164 5.93 6.41 -0.25
N PHE A 165 5.43 5.35 0.41
CA PHE A 165 5.75 3.95 0.11
C PHE A 165 5.48 3.53 -1.35
N PHE A 166 4.51 4.15 -2.03
CA PHE A 166 4.20 3.89 -3.44
C PHE A 166 4.67 5.01 -4.38
N SER A 167 5.20 6.12 -3.85
CA SER A 167 5.41 7.35 -4.62
C SER A 167 6.84 7.58 -5.11
N ASP A 168 7.81 6.73 -4.75
CA ASP A 168 9.20 6.94 -5.15
C ASP A 168 9.59 6.06 -6.34
N ALA A 169 9.23 6.52 -7.54
CA ALA A 169 9.96 6.22 -8.78
C ALA A 169 9.77 7.33 -9.83
N ASP A 170 10.86 8.08 -10.02
CA ASP A 170 11.31 8.73 -11.27
C ASP A 170 10.45 9.84 -11.90
N THR A 171 10.73 11.09 -11.51
CA THR A 171 10.44 12.28 -12.34
C THR A 171 11.67 13.13 -12.64
N ASP A 172 12.89 12.56 -12.59
CA ASP A 172 14.13 13.28 -12.95
C ASP A 172 14.97 12.47 -13.94
N LEU A 173 14.50 12.35 -15.19
CA LEU A 173 15.38 11.97 -16.31
C LEU A 173 14.95 12.59 -17.65
N PHE A 174 14.65 13.89 -17.67
CA PHE A 174 14.63 14.69 -18.90
C PHE A 174 14.97 16.16 -18.59
N THR A 175 16.26 16.45 -18.53
CA THR A 175 16.82 17.78 -18.78
C THR A 175 18.03 17.62 -19.69
N ASP A 176 18.04 18.43 -20.76
CA ASP A 176 18.92 18.41 -21.94
C ASP A 176 20.42 18.16 -21.72
#